data_AF-A0A0D0E1Y6-F1
#
_entry.id   AF-A0A0D0E1Y6-F1
#
_cell.length_a   1.000
_cell.length_b   1.000
_cell.length_c   1.000
_cell.angle_alpha   90.00
_cell.angle_beta   90.00
_cell.angle_gamma   90.00
#
_symmetry.space_group_name_H-M   'P 1'
#
loop_
_entity.id
_entity.type
_entity.pdbx_description
1 polymer ?
#
loop_
_entity_poly.entity_id
_entity_poly.type
_entity_poly.pdbx_seq_one_letter_code
_entity_poly.pdbx_strand_id
1 'polypeptide(L)'
;MAILSGVKPVMYDCCPNSCVAYTKKYIHHQSCPFCKESRLNTDGKPRRQFTYFPLIPRLQGYFQSLDTIKLMSYRELYQRNPGEISDVFDGDHYQRLLRHRVVVDGEKLNHRYFSGSRDIALSLSTDSY
;
A
#
# COMPACT_ATOMS: atom_id res chain seq x y z
N MET A 1 -16.85 13.44 -4.10
CA MET A 1 -16.04 13.03 -2.93
C MET A 1 -14.53 13.16 -3.16
N ALA A 2 -13.91 12.51 -4.17
CA ALA A 2 -12.45 12.55 -4.35
C ALA A 2 -11.85 13.95 -4.59
N ILE A 3 -12.53 14.81 -5.36
CA ILE A 3 -12.08 16.17 -5.69
C ILE A 3 -11.89 17.04 -4.44
N LEU A 4 -12.75 16.88 -3.42
CA LEU A 4 -12.69 17.67 -2.17
C LEU A 4 -11.48 17.30 -1.31
N SER A 5 -10.99 16.06 -1.43
CA SER A 5 -9.80 15.58 -0.69
C SER A 5 -8.46 15.89 -1.39
N GLY A 6 -8.49 16.51 -2.58
CA GLY A 6 -7.30 16.72 -3.41
C GLY A 6 -6.71 15.45 -4.04
N VAL A 7 -7.25 14.26 -3.73
CA VAL A 7 -6.79 12.98 -4.29
C VAL A 7 -7.39 12.78 -5.68
N LYS A 8 -6.55 12.80 -6.71
CA LYS A 8 -6.94 12.51 -8.09
C LYS A 8 -6.89 11.00 -8.36
N PRO A 9 -7.98 10.38 -8.83
CA PRO A 9 -7.95 8.97 -9.21
C PRO A 9 -7.10 8.76 -10.46
N VAL A 10 -6.52 7.57 -10.57
CA VAL A 10 -5.74 7.09 -11.72
C VAL A 10 -6.46 5.89 -12.31
N MET A 11 -6.67 5.87 -13.62
CA MET A 11 -7.28 4.75 -14.31
C MET A 11 -6.19 3.80 -14.80
N TYR A 12 -6.29 2.52 -14.45
CA TYR A 12 -5.44 1.47 -14.98
C TYR A 12 -6.24 0.51 -15.83
N ASP A 13 -5.75 0.24 -17.04
CA ASP A 13 -6.34 -0.80 -17.87
C ASP A 13 -6.09 -2.17 -17.25
N CYS A 14 -7.08 -3.04 -17.32
CA CYS A 14 -7.00 -4.39 -16.81
C CYS A 14 -7.42 -5.39 -17.88
N CYS A 15 -6.94 -6.61 -17.74
CA CYS A 15 -7.49 -7.75 -18.45
C CYS A 15 -8.98 -7.87 -18.11
N PRO A 16 -9.88 -8.12 -19.08
CA PRO A 16 -11.31 -8.32 -18.82
C PRO A 16 -11.56 -9.43 -17.80
N ASN A 17 -10.71 -10.48 -17.80
CA ASN A 17 -10.76 -11.60 -16.86
C ASN A 17 -9.95 -11.37 -15.57
N SER A 18 -9.62 -10.12 -15.22
CA SER A 18 -8.85 -9.73 -14.02
C SER A 18 -7.42 -10.29 -13.90
N CYS A 19 -6.87 -11.01 -14.89
CA CYS A 19 -5.57 -11.67 -14.74
C CYS A 19 -4.41 -10.70 -14.48
N VAL A 20 -4.45 -9.50 -15.07
CA VAL A 20 -3.43 -8.46 -14.92
C VAL A 20 -4.02 -7.05 -14.96
N ALA A 21 -3.38 -6.13 -14.27
CA ALA A 21 -3.39 -4.72 -14.62
C ALA A 21 -2.21 -4.41 -15.56
N TYR A 22 -2.47 -3.66 -16.64
CA TYR A 22 -1.46 -3.28 -17.65
C TYR A 22 -0.58 -2.14 -17.13
N THR A 23 0.22 -2.43 -16.10
CA THR A 23 1.15 -1.51 -15.45
C THR A 23 2.59 -2.04 -15.55
N LYS A 24 3.59 -1.16 -15.32
CA LYS A 24 5.03 -1.50 -15.33
C LYS A 24 5.40 -2.38 -16.53
N LYS A 25 5.80 -3.64 -16.29
CA LYS A 25 6.20 -4.61 -17.33
C LYS A 25 5.13 -4.92 -18.38
N TYR A 26 3.86 -4.66 -18.09
CA TYR A 26 2.74 -4.97 -19.00
C TYR A 26 2.23 -3.74 -19.76
N ILE A 27 2.84 -2.56 -19.61
CA ILE A 27 2.30 -1.31 -20.16
C ILE A 27 2.11 -1.33 -21.68
N HIS A 28 3.00 -2.02 -22.41
CA HIS A 28 2.97 -2.14 -23.87
C HIS A 28 2.23 -3.38 -24.38
N HIS A 29 1.67 -4.22 -23.50
CA HIS A 29 0.93 -5.41 -23.94
C HIS A 29 -0.45 -5.01 -24.47
N GLN A 30 -0.80 -5.55 -25.64
CA GLN A 30 -2.11 -5.38 -26.27
C GLN A 30 -3.05 -6.58 -26.03
N SER A 31 -2.49 -7.72 -25.63
CA SER A 31 -3.22 -8.90 -25.21
C SER A 31 -2.71 -9.39 -23.86
N CYS A 32 -3.59 -10.05 -23.11
CA CYS A 32 -3.24 -10.58 -21.80
C CYS A 32 -2.21 -11.70 -21.96
N PRO A 33 -1.05 -11.64 -21.29
CA PRO A 33 -0.03 -12.68 -21.40
C PRO A 33 -0.52 -14.05 -20.88
N PHE A 34 -1.54 -14.06 -20.00
CA PHE A 34 -2.09 -15.25 -19.36
C PHE A 34 -3.26 -15.87 -20.14
N CYS A 35 -4.37 -15.13 -20.32
CA CYS A 35 -5.58 -15.64 -20.98
C CYS A 35 -5.72 -15.24 -22.46
N LYS A 36 -4.73 -14.53 -23.02
CA LYS A 36 -4.66 -14.09 -24.43
C LYS A 36 -5.77 -13.14 -24.91
N GLU A 37 -6.76 -12.84 -24.07
CA GLU A 37 -7.79 -11.83 -24.32
C GLU A 37 -7.20 -10.47 -24.71
N SER A 38 -7.83 -9.83 -25.69
CA SER A 38 -7.47 -8.47 -26.09
C SER A 38 -7.69 -7.49 -24.94
N ARG A 39 -6.75 -6.57 -24.75
CA ARG A 39 -6.85 -5.42 -23.83
C ARG A 39 -7.91 -4.43 -24.30
N LEU A 40 -7.93 -4.16 -25.61
CA LEU A 40 -8.74 -3.12 -26.24
C LEU A 40 -9.95 -3.72 -26.95
N ASN A 41 -11.04 -2.95 -27.04
CA ASN A 41 -12.20 -3.27 -27.86
C ASN A 41 -11.95 -2.84 -29.32
N THR A 42 -12.93 -3.03 -30.19
CA THR A 42 -12.87 -2.65 -31.61
C THR A 42 -12.65 -1.15 -31.83
N ASP A 43 -13.02 -0.31 -30.87
CA ASP A 43 -12.85 1.15 -30.91
C ASP A 43 -11.49 1.61 -30.37
N GLY A 44 -10.59 0.68 -30.04
CA GLY A 44 -9.29 0.98 -29.44
C GLY A 44 -9.36 1.42 -27.98
N LYS A 45 -10.50 1.27 -27.30
CA LYS A 45 -10.68 1.60 -25.88
C LYS A 45 -10.41 0.38 -24.98
N PRO A 46 -9.87 0.58 -23.77
CA PRO A 46 -9.69 -0.50 -22.81
C PRO A 46 -11.01 -1.21 -22.49
N ARG A 47 -11.03 -2.54 -22.57
CA ARG A 47 -12.23 -3.35 -22.27
C ARG A 47 -12.59 -3.34 -20.79
N ARG A 48 -11.60 -3.10 -19.92
CA ARG A 48 -11.78 -2.99 -18.48
C ARG A 48 -10.77 -2.01 -17.91
N GLN A 49 -11.21 -1.17 -16.98
CA GLN A 49 -10.34 -0.28 -16.22
C GLN A 49 -10.62 -0.42 -14.72
N PHE A 50 -9.57 -0.26 -13.92
CA PHE A 50 -9.63 -0.16 -12.47
C PHE A 50 -9.30 1.27 -12.04
N THR A 51 -10.15 1.85 -11.20
CA THR A 51 -9.94 3.18 -10.63
C THR A 51 -9.09 3.07 -9.36
N TYR A 52 -7.84 3.50 -9.45
CA TYR A 52 -6.92 3.53 -8.32
C TYR A 52 -6.90 4.91 -7.64
N PHE A 53 -6.99 4.93 -6.32
CA PHE A 53 -6.77 6.13 -5.52
C PHE A 53 -5.34 6.08 -4.94
N PRO A 54 -4.44 7.00 -5.35
CA PRO A 54 -3.06 7.00 -4.90
C PRO A 54 -2.92 6.96 -3.38
N LEU A 55 -2.14 5.99 -2.88
CA LEU A 55 -1.97 5.76 -1.45
C LEU A 55 -1.18 6.88 -0.78
N ILE A 56 -0.09 7.33 -1.39
CA ILE A 56 0.83 8.33 -0.84
C ILE A 56 0.13 9.62 -0.39
N PRO A 57 -0.64 10.33 -1.24
CA PRO A 57 -1.30 11.57 -0.81
C PRO A 57 -2.34 11.34 0.29
N ARG A 58 -2.93 10.14 0.37
CA ARG A 58 -3.85 9.79 1.46
C ARG A 58 -3.10 9.64 2.79
N LEU A 59 -1.94 8.97 2.77
CA LEU A 59 -1.08 8.85 3.96
C LEU A 59 -0.57 10.22 4.42
N GLN A 60 -0.17 11.08 3.49
CA GLN A 60 0.20 12.46 3.80
C GLN A 60 -0.95 13.25 4.40
N GLY A 61 -2.18 13.04 3.91
CA GLY A 61 -3.40 13.66 4.43
C GLY A 61 -3.65 13.39 5.92
N TYR A 62 -3.26 12.22 6.43
CA TYR A 62 -3.41 11.92 7.86
C TYR A 62 -2.58 12.84 8.76
N PHE A 63 -1.49 13.41 8.25
CA PHE A 63 -0.64 14.37 8.98
C PHE A 63 -1.05 15.83 8.78
N GLN A 64 -2.22 16.10 8.21
CA GLN A 64 -2.74 17.47 8.05
C GLN A 64 -3.77 17.87 9.13
N SER A 65 -4.14 16.94 10.01
CA SER A 65 -5.05 17.19 11.14
C SER A 65 -4.37 16.84 12.46
N LEU A 66 -4.37 17.77 13.41
CA LEU A 66 -3.79 17.55 14.74
C LEU A 66 -4.46 16.39 15.47
N ASP A 67 -5.78 16.23 15.33
CA ASP A 67 -6.50 15.14 15.98
C ASP A 67 -6.17 13.80 15.36
N THR A 68 -5.99 13.74 14.05
CA THR A 68 -5.53 12.52 13.37
C THR A 68 -4.10 12.18 13.76
N ILE A 69 -3.21 13.18 13.86
CA ILE A 69 -1.83 12.99 14.33
C ILE A 69 -1.82 12.37 15.73
N LYS A 70 -2.63 12.89 16.67
CA LYS A 70 -2.73 12.35 18.04
C LYS A 70 -3.15 10.88 18.03
N LEU A 71 -4.13 10.52 17.19
CA LEU A 71 -4.55 9.12 17.05
C LEU A 71 -3.43 8.25 16.47
N MET A 72 -2.69 8.75 15.48
CA MET A 72 -1.57 8.05 14.87
C MET A 72 -0.37 7.87 15.80
N SER A 73 -0.22 8.72 16.83
CA SER A 73 0.80 8.57 17.87
C SER A 73 0.60 7.33 18.75
N TYR A 74 -0.54 6.64 18.67
CA TYR A 74 -0.84 5.42 19.44
C TYR A 74 0.34 4.43 19.51
N ARG A 75 0.96 4.12 18.37
CA ARG A 75 2.09 3.19 18.28
C ARG A 75 3.32 3.68 19.06
N GLU A 76 3.61 4.97 18.99
CA GLU A 76 4.77 5.56 19.66
C GLU A 76 4.55 5.70 21.17
N LEU A 77 3.30 5.96 21.59
CA LEU A 77 2.90 6.05 22.99
C LEU A 77 2.63 4.68 23.64
N TYR A 78 2.57 3.62 22.84
CA TYR A 78 2.26 2.28 23.32
C TYR A 78 3.34 1.75 24.26
N GLN A 79 2.92 1.29 25.45
CA GLN A 79 3.80 0.71 26.45
C GLN A 79 3.52 -0.78 26.59
N ARG A 80 4.55 -1.57 26.36
CA ARG A 80 4.48 -3.03 26.44
C ARG A 80 4.54 -3.50 27.90
N ASN A 81 3.65 -4.43 28.24
CA ASN A 81 3.70 -5.19 29.48
C ASN A 81 4.38 -6.54 29.25
N PRO A 82 5.52 -6.84 29.89
CA PRO A 82 6.18 -8.13 29.75
C PRO A 82 5.27 -9.29 30.16
N GLY A 83 5.14 -10.29 29.28
CA GLY A 83 4.33 -11.49 29.54
C GLY A 83 2.86 -11.36 29.11
N GLU A 84 2.45 -10.21 28.59
CA GLU A 84 1.11 -9.97 28.05
C GLU A 84 1.20 -9.73 26.54
N ILE A 85 0.16 -10.18 25.81
CA ILE A 85 -0.06 -9.80 24.41
C ILE A 85 -1.37 -9.03 24.39
N SER A 86 -1.26 -7.71 24.24
CA SER A 86 -2.37 -6.76 24.23
C SER A 86 -2.51 -6.04 22.89
N ASP A 87 -1.42 -5.96 22.12
CA ASP A 87 -1.41 -5.37 20.78
C ASP A 87 -0.51 -6.15 19.81
N VAL A 88 -0.61 -5.86 18.51
CA VAL A 88 0.30 -6.39 17.48
C VAL A 88 1.76 -6.01 17.74
N PHE A 89 2.03 -4.92 18.46
CA PHE A 89 3.38 -4.51 18.83
C PHE A 89 4.08 -5.47 19.81
N ASP A 90 3.33 -6.29 20.55
CA ASP A 90 3.90 -7.29 21.47
C ASP A 90 4.46 -8.51 20.76
N GLY A 91 4.04 -8.73 19.52
CA GLY A 91 4.42 -9.91 18.74
C GLY A 91 5.93 -9.97 18.48
N ASP A 92 6.49 -11.18 18.59
CA ASP A 92 7.91 -11.43 18.39
C ASP A 92 8.44 -10.90 17.05
N HIS A 93 7.61 -10.97 16.00
CA HIS A 93 7.97 -10.43 14.69
C HIS A 93 8.20 -8.92 14.74
N TYR A 94 7.31 -8.17 15.37
CA TYR A 94 7.43 -6.72 15.52
C TYR A 94 8.66 -6.36 16.36
N GLN A 95 8.84 -7.03 17.50
CA GLN A 95 9.98 -6.85 18.39
C GLN A 95 11.32 -7.13 17.71
N ARG A 96 11.36 -8.14 16.82
CA ARG A 96 12.53 -8.41 15.98
C ARG A 96 12.78 -7.26 15.01
N LEU A 97 11.76 -6.78 14.30
CA LEU A 97 11.90 -5.69 13.32
C LEU A 97 12.48 -4.42 13.95
N LEU A 98 12.09 -4.04 15.16
CA LEU A 98 12.63 -2.88 15.89
C LEU A 98 14.17 -2.90 16.01
N ARG A 99 14.79 -4.08 15.95
CA ARG A 99 16.25 -4.26 16.07
C ARG A 99 16.95 -4.29 14.71
N HIS A 100 16.23 -4.42 13.61
CA HIS A 100 16.78 -4.51 12.26
C HIS A 100 16.74 -3.18 11.51
N ARG A 101 17.75 -2.96 10.67
CA ARG A 101 17.73 -1.84 9.72
C ARG A 101 16.78 -2.15 8.57
N VAL A 102 16.13 -1.10 8.06
CA VAL A 102 15.25 -1.21 6.90
C VAL A 102 16.06 -1.63 5.67
N VAL A 103 15.53 -2.58 4.91
CA VAL A 103 16.11 -3.01 3.63
C VAL A 103 15.07 -2.76 2.53
N VAL A 104 15.45 -2.03 1.48
CA VAL A 104 14.61 -1.74 0.31
C VAL A 104 15.40 -2.12 -0.94
N ASP A 105 14.83 -2.97 -1.78
CA ASP A 105 15.46 -3.44 -3.02
C ASP A 105 16.89 -3.98 -2.84
N GLY A 106 17.17 -4.60 -1.68
CA GLY A 106 18.49 -5.14 -1.31
C GLY A 106 19.42 -4.14 -0.59
N GLU A 107 19.09 -2.85 -0.61
CA GLU A 107 19.88 -1.79 0.00
C GLU A 107 19.50 -1.57 1.48
N LYS A 108 20.50 -1.54 2.36
CA LYS A 108 20.32 -1.35 3.80
C LYS A 108 20.34 0.13 4.17
N LEU A 109 19.23 0.65 4.67
CA LEU A 109 19.10 2.05 5.06
C LEU A 109 19.72 2.34 6.44
N ASN A 110 19.97 3.62 6.72
CA ASN A 110 20.62 4.08 7.96
C ASN A 110 19.70 4.15 9.20
N HIS A 111 18.46 3.66 9.11
CA HIS A 111 17.50 3.65 10.22
C HIS A 111 16.91 2.25 10.43
N ARG A 112 16.36 2.02 11.63
CA ARG A 112 15.68 0.77 11.98
C ARG A 112 14.20 0.83 11.63
N TYR A 113 13.58 -0.34 11.43
CA TYR A 113 12.11 -0.38 11.28
C TYR A 113 11.46 0.27 12.50
N PHE A 114 10.43 1.08 12.24
CA PHE A 114 9.58 1.69 13.27
C PHE A 114 10.31 2.64 14.24
N SER A 115 11.52 3.10 13.88
CA SER A 115 12.33 4.00 14.71
C SER A 115 11.89 5.46 14.70
N GLY A 116 11.10 5.89 13.70
CA GLY A 116 10.51 7.23 13.65
C GLY A 116 9.13 7.24 14.28
N SER A 117 8.75 8.31 14.99
CA SER A 117 7.40 8.43 15.60
C SER A 117 6.27 8.44 14.56
N ARG A 118 6.56 8.87 13.33
CA ARG A 118 5.60 8.96 12.21
C ARG A 118 5.57 7.71 11.33
N ASP A 119 6.29 6.65 11.67
CA ASP A 119 6.27 5.42 10.90
C ASP A 119 4.87 4.78 10.96
N ILE A 120 4.40 4.32 9.80
CA ILE A 120 3.09 3.68 9.65
C ILE A 120 3.33 2.20 9.33
N ALA A 121 2.73 1.32 10.12
CA ALA A 121 2.65 -0.10 9.80
C ALA A 121 1.40 -0.35 8.93
N LEU A 122 1.60 -0.92 7.74
CA LEU A 122 0.51 -1.34 6.86
C LEU A 122 0.55 -2.87 6.75
N SER A 123 -0.57 -3.52 7.03
CA SER A 123 -0.79 -4.93 6.72
C SER A 123 -1.77 -5.04 5.55
N LEU A 124 -1.52 -6.01 4.68
CA LEU A 124 -2.41 -6.34 3.57
C LEU A 124 -2.71 -7.84 3.66
N SER A 125 -4.00 -8.18 3.65
CA SER A 125 -4.48 -9.55 3.49
C SER A 125 -5.27 -9.60 2.19
N THR A 126 -4.88 -10.49 1.29
CA THR A 126 -5.58 -10.74 0.03
C THR A 126 -6.01 -12.19 0.00
N ASP A 127 -7.26 -12.45 -0.35
CA ASP A 127 -7.66 -13.77 -0.84
C ASP A 127 -7.00 -13.96 -2.21
N SER A 128 -6.01 -14.84 -2.27
CA SER A 128 -5.46 -15.24 -3.56
C SER A 128 -6.55 -16.02 -4.30
N TYR A 129 -6.99 -15.49 -5.45
CA TYR A 129 -7.79 -16.22 -6.43
C TYR A 129 -6.88 -16.94 -7.43
#